data_AF-A0A0J8GTE8-F1
#
_entry.id   AF-A0A0J8GTE8-F1
#
_cell.length_a   1.000
_cell.length_b   1.000
_cell.length_c   1.000
_cell.angle_alpha   90.00
_cell.angle_beta   90.00
_cell.angle_gamma   90.00
#
_symmetry.space_group_name_H-M   'P 1'
#
loop_
_entity.id
_entity.type
_entity.pdbx_description
1 polymer ?
#
loop_
_entity_poly.entity_id
_entity_poly.type
_entity_poly.pdbx_seq_one_letter_code
_entity_poly.pdbx_strand_id
1 'polypeptide(L)'
;MKNNHQHQSKIKPAEFGMGRIVIAVGIMFLLMMLWLTNFKSTENSAVEVSFNMAAKEFRDAVNLAHLEWLRTAGAEKVTLYSDWQDESTGLTLKMNKQGWPKLSSLNQSGCEQIWLDLLDKPLSIVKEPILVYYREEHKQTICDYLVGDNIISYNASSGFIEQK
;
A
#
# COMPACT_ATOMS: atom_id res chain seq x y z
N MET A 1 -1.93 -74.58 30.70
CA MET A 1 -0.70 -73.77 30.58
C MET A 1 -0.54 -73.32 29.14
N LYS A 2 -0.32 -72.01 28.97
CA LYS A 2 0.09 -71.23 27.79
C LYS A 2 0.19 -71.93 26.43
N ASN A 3 -0.50 -71.38 25.43
CA ASN A 3 0.03 -71.17 24.09
C ASN A 3 -0.46 -69.81 23.59
N ASN A 4 0.43 -68.82 23.66
CA ASN A 4 0.19 -67.45 23.24
C ASN A 4 1.26 -67.13 22.19
N HIS A 5 0.97 -67.44 20.93
CA HIS A 5 1.83 -67.02 19.82
C HIS A 5 1.36 -65.66 19.34
N GLN A 6 2.05 -64.62 19.82
CA GLN A 6 1.93 -63.26 19.34
C GLN A 6 2.25 -63.21 17.84
N HIS A 7 1.27 -62.77 17.06
CA HIS A 7 1.44 -62.35 15.68
C HIS A 7 2.15 -60.98 15.70
N GLN A 8 3.47 -60.99 15.77
CA GLN A 8 4.29 -59.78 15.56
C GLN A 8 4.23 -59.44 14.06
N SER A 9 3.39 -58.47 13.69
CA SER A 9 3.44 -57.86 12.36
C SER A 9 4.75 -57.10 12.24
N LYS A 10 5.71 -57.67 11.50
CA LYS A 10 6.91 -56.96 11.07
C LYS A 10 6.48 -55.77 10.20
N ILE A 11 6.41 -54.58 10.79
CA ILE A 11 6.40 -53.33 10.03
C ILE A 11 7.80 -53.24 9.41
N LYS A 12 7.90 -53.56 8.12
CA LYS A 12 9.15 -53.37 7.37
C LYS A 12 9.43 -51.86 7.34
N PRO A 13 10.61 -51.40 7.78
CA PRO A 13 10.97 -50.00 7.60
C PRO A 13 10.94 -49.71 6.10
N ALA A 14 10.27 -48.61 5.71
CA ALA A 14 10.27 -48.17 4.33
C ALA A 14 11.70 -47.78 3.94
N GLU A 15 12.44 -48.70 3.35
CA GLU A 15 13.68 -48.39 2.67
C GLU A 15 13.32 -47.48 1.49
N PHE A 16 13.46 -46.18 1.69
CA PHE A 16 13.34 -45.20 0.61
C PHE A 16 14.51 -45.43 -0.34
N GLY A 17 14.31 -46.29 -1.34
CA GLY A 17 15.29 -46.50 -2.39
C GLY A 17 15.67 -45.16 -3.00
N MET A 18 16.96 -44.95 -3.24
CA MET A 18 17.53 -43.68 -3.71
C MET A 18 16.74 -43.07 -4.89
N GLY A 19 16.19 -43.91 -5.79
CA GLY A 19 15.33 -43.47 -6.89
C GLY A 19 14.06 -42.71 -6.47
N ARG A 20 13.40 -43.08 -5.36
CA ARG A 20 12.21 -42.37 -4.86
C ARG A 20 12.56 -40.98 -4.32
N ILE A 21 13.73 -40.85 -3.70
CA ILE A 21 14.24 -39.56 -3.22
C ILE A 21 14.57 -38.66 -4.40
N VAL A 22 15.24 -39.19 -5.42
CA VAL A 22 15.56 -38.44 -6.66
C VAL A 22 14.29 -37.95 -7.35
N ILE A 23 13.26 -38.80 -7.45
CA ILE A 23 11.96 -38.42 -8.03
C ILE A 23 11.28 -37.33 -7.18
N ALA A 24 11.25 -37.48 -5.86
CA ALA A 24 10.64 -36.50 -4.96
C ALA A 24 11.33 -35.14 -5.04
N VAL A 25 12.66 -35.13 -5.06
CA VAL A 25 13.47 -33.91 -5.24
C VAL A 25 13.22 -33.29 -6.61
N GLY A 26 13.13 -34.10 -7.67
CA GLY A 26 12.79 -33.62 -9.02
C GLY A 26 11.43 -32.93 -9.07
N ILE A 27 10.40 -33.53 -8.45
CA ILE A 27 9.06 -32.92 -8.34
C ILE A 27 9.12 -31.62 -7.54
N MET A 28 9.88 -31.58 -6.44
CA MET A 28 10.04 -30.38 -5.62
C MET A 28 10.68 -29.23 -6.43
N PHE A 29 11.72 -29.51 -7.22
CA PHE A 29 12.34 -28.52 -8.10
C PHE A 29 11.37 -28.02 -9.18
N LEU A 30 10.58 -28.91 -9.79
CA LEU A 30 9.56 -28.52 -10.77
C LEU A 30 8.50 -27.60 -10.15
N LEU A 31 8.00 -27.94 -8.97
CA LEU A 31 7.03 -27.09 -8.24
C LEU A 31 7.65 -25.74 -7.86
N MET A 32 8.89 -25.72 -7.40
CA MET A 32 9.60 -24.48 -7.07
C MET A 32 9.81 -23.60 -8.30
N MET A 33 10.18 -24.17 -9.44
CA MET A 33 10.31 -23.45 -10.71
C MET A 33 8.97 -22.83 -11.14
N LEU A 34 7.88 -23.60 -11.11
CA LEU A 34 6.54 -23.10 -11.42
C LEU A 34 6.11 -21.98 -10.46
N TRP A 35 6.45 -22.10 -9.18
CA TRP A 35 6.14 -21.07 -8.19
C TRP A 35 6.91 -19.78 -8.48
N LEU A 36 8.23 -19.86 -8.71
CA LEU A 36 9.07 -18.70 -9.02
C LEU A 36 8.63 -17.96 -10.29
N THR A 37 8.18 -18.68 -11.32
CA THR A 37 7.69 -18.05 -12.55
C THR A 37 6.41 -17.26 -12.35
N ASN A 38 5.53 -17.71 -11.45
CA ASN A 38 4.27 -17.03 -11.14
C ASN A 38 4.43 -15.96 -10.06
N PHE A 39 5.42 -16.11 -9.17
CA PHE A 39 5.65 -15.21 -8.04
C PHE A 39 5.88 -13.76 -8.48
N LYS A 40 6.65 -13.54 -9.55
CA LYS A 40 6.90 -12.18 -10.07
C LYS A 40 5.63 -11.47 -10.55
N SER A 41 4.72 -12.21 -11.20
CA SER A 41 3.43 -11.65 -11.62
C SER A 41 2.58 -11.27 -10.41
N THR A 42 2.59 -12.10 -9.37
CA THR A 42 1.87 -11.85 -8.12
C THR A 42 2.41 -10.62 -7.38
N GLU A 43 3.74 -10.43 -7.35
CA GLU A 43 4.34 -9.23 -6.73
C GLU A 43 3.91 -7.94 -7.44
N ASN A 44 3.98 -7.90 -8.78
CA ASN A 44 3.52 -6.74 -9.55
C ASN A 44 2.04 -6.41 -9.27
N SER A 45 1.17 -7.42 -9.26
CA SER A 45 -0.26 -7.21 -8.93
C SER A 45 -0.46 -6.76 -7.48
N ALA A 46 0.34 -7.25 -6.54
CA ALA A 46 0.27 -6.82 -5.15
C ALA A 46 0.67 -5.35 -4.97
N VAL A 47 1.71 -4.90 -5.67
CA VAL A 47 2.13 -3.49 -5.72
C VAL A 47 1.01 -2.61 -6.27
N GLU A 48 0.45 -2.98 -7.43
CA GLU A 48 -0.63 -2.24 -8.08
C GLU A 48 -1.87 -2.11 -7.19
N VAL A 49 -2.34 -3.22 -6.62
CA VAL A 49 -3.50 -3.21 -5.72
C VAL A 49 -3.24 -2.36 -4.48
N SER A 50 -2.04 -2.45 -3.92
CA SER A 50 -1.67 -1.67 -2.72
C SER A 50 -1.57 -0.18 -3.03
N PHE A 51 -1.05 0.19 -4.21
CA PHE A 51 -1.00 1.58 -4.67
C PHE A 51 -2.39 2.13 -4.95
N ASN A 52 -3.26 1.35 -5.59
CA ASN A 52 -4.65 1.75 -5.82
C ASN A 52 -5.44 1.94 -4.52
N MET A 53 -5.15 1.12 -3.50
CA MET A 53 -5.72 1.29 -2.16
C MET A 53 -5.23 2.60 -1.52
N ALA A 54 -3.92 2.87 -1.55
CA ALA A 54 -3.36 4.11 -1.03
C ALA A 54 -3.90 5.35 -1.77
N ALA A 55 -4.06 5.27 -3.09
CA ALA A 55 -4.67 6.31 -3.91
C ALA A 55 -6.12 6.61 -3.51
N LYS A 56 -6.89 5.56 -3.24
CA LYS A 56 -8.27 5.68 -2.76
C LYS A 56 -8.33 6.33 -1.38
N GLU A 57 -7.50 5.86 -0.45
CA GLU A 57 -7.41 6.44 0.89
C GLU A 57 -6.97 7.91 0.83
N PHE A 58 -6.02 8.26 -0.04
CA PHE A 58 -5.56 9.63 -0.21
C PHE A 58 -6.71 10.53 -0.66
N ARG A 59 -7.50 10.06 -1.64
CA ARG A 59 -8.70 10.75 -2.11
C ARG A 59 -9.74 10.92 -1.01
N ASP A 60 -9.99 9.86 -0.24
CA ASP A 60 -10.95 9.89 0.86
C ASP A 60 -10.48 10.87 1.96
N ALA A 61 -9.17 10.94 2.25
CA ALA A 61 -8.57 11.90 3.18
C ALA A 61 -8.65 13.36 2.69
N VAL A 62 -8.36 13.62 1.41
CA VAL A 62 -8.51 14.97 0.81
C VAL A 62 -9.97 15.44 0.90
N ASN A 63 -10.92 14.56 0.58
CA ASN A 63 -12.34 14.87 0.67
C ASN A 63 -12.78 15.11 2.12
N LEU A 64 -12.29 14.32 3.07
CA LEU A 64 -12.57 14.52 4.49
C LEU A 64 -12.06 15.87 4.98
N ALA A 65 -10.84 16.26 4.60
CA ALA A 65 -10.28 17.58 4.90
C ALA A 65 -11.15 18.71 4.34
N HIS A 66 -11.67 18.55 3.12
CA HIS A 66 -12.58 19.52 2.52
C HIS A 66 -13.93 19.60 3.27
N LEU A 67 -14.52 18.46 3.66
CA LEU A 67 -15.75 18.43 4.44
C LEU A 67 -15.58 19.12 5.80
N GLU A 68 -14.44 18.90 6.44
CA GLU A 68 -14.13 19.52 7.73
C GLU A 68 -13.84 21.03 7.59
N TRP A 69 -13.26 21.46 6.47
CA TRP A 69 -13.16 22.88 6.10
C TRP A 69 -14.54 23.53 5.94
N LEU A 70 -15.49 22.85 5.29
CA LEU A 70 -16.88 23.31 5.19
C LEU A 70 -17.54 23.41 6.57
N ARG A 71 -17.31 22.41 7.44
CA ARG A 71 -17.82 22.39 8.83
C ARG A 71 -17.30 23.56 9.66
N THR A 72 -16.05 23.95 9.46
CA THR A 72 -15.37 25.04 10.18
C THR A 72 -15.56 26.42 9.55
N ALA A 73 -16.55 26.58 8.65
CA ALA A 73 -16.88 27.83 7.96
C ALA A 73 -15.69 28.43 7.19
N GLY A 74 -14.82 27.58 6.65
CA GLY A 74 -13.73 27.98 5.80
C GLY A 74 -12.44 28.39 6.50
N ALA A 75 -12.16 27.82 7.67
CA ALA A 75 -10.94 28.11 8.43
C ALA A 75 -9.65 27.84 7.63
N GLU A 76 -8.61 28.65 7.85
CA GLU A 76 -7.30 28.45 7.19
C GLU A 76 -6.59 27.17 7.63
N LYS A 77 -6.98 26.64 8.79
CA LYS A 77 -6.47 25.40 9.37
C LYS A 77 -7.63 24.52 9.78
N VAL A 78 -7.50 23.24 9.49
CA VAL A 78 -8.48 22.20 9.78
C VAL A 78 -7.80 21.12 10.58
N THR A 79 -8.45 20.64 11.64
CA THR A 79 -7.96 19.52 12.44
C THR A 79 -8.79 18.29 12.14
N LEU A 80 -8.15 17.24 11.63
CA LEU A 80 -8.74 15.92 11.44
C LEU A 80 -8.51 15.08 12.69
N TYR A 81 -9.58 14.65 13.35
CA TYR A 81 -9.50 13.79 14.51
C TYR A 81 -9.67 12.33 14.09
N SER A 82 -8.73 11.46 14.49
CA SER A 82 -8.85 10.01 14.31
C SER A 82 -9.89 9.39 15.24
N ASP A 83 -10.16 10.02 16.40
CA ASP A 83 -11.21 9.66 17.34
C ASP A 83 -11.96 10.93 17.80
N TRP A 84 -13.28 10.90 17.75
CA TRP A 84 -14.14 12.00 18.20
C TRP A 84 -14.04 12.27 19.71
N GLN A 85 -13.53 11.31 20.48
CA GLN A 85 -13.37 11.44 21.94
C GLN A 85 -11.97 11.89 22.38
N ASP A 86 -10.98 11.88 21.48
CA ASP A 86 -9.60 12.25 21.82
C ASP A 86 -9.09 13.39 20.92
N GLU A 87 -9.28 14.63 21.39
CA GLU A 87 -8.79 15.82 20.70
C GLU A 87 -7.24 15.92 20.65
N SER A 88 -6.51 15.07 21.39
CA SER A 88 -5.04 15.14 21.47
C SER A 88 -4.33 14.52 20.26
N THR A 89 -5.04 13.76 19.43
CA THR A 89 -4.48 13.05 18.26
C THR A 89 -4.81 13.72 16.91
N GLY A 90 -5.30 14.96 16.96
CA GLY A 90 -5.73 15.69 15.77
C GLY A 90 -4.61 16.08 14.82
N LEU A 91 -4.69 15.66 13.55
CA LEU A 91 -3.81 16.12 12.48
C LEU A 91 -4.27 17.50 12.00
N THR A 92 -3.41 18.51 12.11
CA THR A 92 -3.73 19.87 11.63
C THR A 92 -3.20 20.10 10.21
N LEU A 93 -4.12 20.34 9.27
CA LEU A 93 -3.84 20.66 7.87
C LEU A 93 -4.06 22.14 7.60
N LYS A 94 -3.21 22.72 6.75
CA LYS A 94 -3.46 24.07 6.18
C LYS A 94 -4.27 23.93 4.91
N MET A 95 -5.28 24.79 4.76
CA MET A 95 -6.17 24.77 3.61
C MET A 95 -5.90 25.98 2.70
N ASN A 96 -6.13 25.82 1.40
CA ASN A 96 -6.16 26.93 0.46
C ASN A 96 -7.52 27.66 0.54
N LYS A 97 -7.67 28.76 -0.21
CA LYS A 97 -8.92 29.56 -0.19
C LYS A 97 -10.14 28.81 -0.76
N GLN A 98 -9.90 27.74 -1.51
CA GLN A 98 -10.90 26.88 -2.11
C GLN A 98 -11.26 25.68 -1.21
N GLY A 99 -10.64 25.58 -0.02
CA GLY A 99 -10.93 24.53 0.94
C GLY A 99 -10.22 23.22 0.67
N TRP A 100 -9.05 23.23 0.03
CA TRP A 100 -8.26 22.03 -0.24
C TRP A 100 -6.94 22.02 0.55
N PRO A 101 -6.42 20.84 0.93
CA PRO A 101 -5.11 20.72 1.56
C PRO A 101 -4.02 21.43 0.75
N LYS A 102 -3.35 22.38 1.40
CA LYS A 102 -2.34 23.24 0.79
C LYS A 102 -0.94 22.70 1.06
N LEU A 103 -0.08 22.71 0.05
CA LEU A 103 1.35 22.42 0.23
C LEU A 103 2.01 23.42 1.18
N SER A 104 2.87 22.90 2.05
CA SER A 104 3.76 23.69 2.91
C SER A 104 4.76 24.52 2.10
N SER A 105 5.24 23.95 0.98
CA SER A 105 6.22 24.52 0.08
C SER A 105 5.90 24.13 -1.37
N LEU A 106 6.12 25.06 -2.31
CA LEU A 106 5.84 24.86 -3.74
C LEU A 106 7.01 24.11 -4.40
N ASN A 107 7.23 22.87 -3.99
CA ASN A 107 8.27 21.99 -4.50
C ASN A 107 7.91 20.52 -4.22
N GLN A 108 8.80 19.60 -4.60
CA GLN A 108 8.63 18.16 -4.38
C GLN A 108 8.44 17.80 -2.90
N SER A 109 9.18 18.44 -1.98
CA SER A 109 9.06 18.18 -0.54
C SER A 109 7.68 18.54 0.00
N GLY A 110 7.02 19.58 -0.54
CA GLY A 110 5.64 19.88 -0.22
C GLY A 110 4.65 18.79 -0.67
N CYS A 111 4.89 18.17 -1.82
CA CYS A 111 4.10 17.02 -2.30
C CYS A 111 4.34 15.76 -1.46
N GLU A 112 5.57 15.54 -0.99
CA GLU A 112 5.88 14.44 -0.07
C GLU A 112 5.18 14.65 1.28
N GLN A 113 5.24 15.86 1.82
CA GLN A 113 4.61 16.18 3.10
C GLN A 113 3.10 16.02 3.06
N ILE A 114 2.41 16.48 2.00
CA ILE A 114 0.96 16.34 1.94
C ILE A 114 0.51 14.87 1.84
N TRP A 115 1.30 14.01 1.21
CA TRP A 115 1.07 12.56 1.22
C TRP A 115 1.22 11.96 2.62
N LEU A 116 2.31 12.31 3.30
CA LEU A 116 2.59 11.85 4.65
C LEU A 116 1.53 12.35 5.64
N ASP A 117 1.18 13.63 5.58
CA ASP A 117 0.19 14.23 6.45
C ASP A 117 -1.18 13.54 6.26
N LEU A 118 -1.63 13.36 5.02
CA LEU A 118 -2.97 12.81 4.75
C LEU A 118 -3.11 11.30 4.97
N LEU A 119 -2.06 10.53 4.74
CA LEU A 119 -2.13 9.06 4.83
C LEU A 119 -1.48 8.48 6.08
N ASP A 120 -0.56 9.19 6.73
CA ASP A 120 0.34 8.65 7.75
C ASP A 120 1.06 7.36 7.28
N LYS A 121 1.39 7.30 5.97
CA LYS A 121 2.04 6.15 5.32
C LYS A 121 3.33 6.56 4.63
N PRO A 122 4.38 5.73 4.70
CA PRO A 122 5.64 6.02 4.02
C PRO A 122 5.46 6.09 2.50
N LEU A 123 6.39 6.76 1.81
CA LEU A 123 6.50 6.81 0.36
C LEU A 123 7.08 5.50 -0.22
N SER A 124 6.52 4.38 0.20
CA SER A 124 6.89 3.05 -0.27
C SER A 124 5.72 2.08 -0.16
N ILE A 125 5.52 1.24 -1.16
CA ILE A 125 4.46 0.24 -1.23
C ILE A 125 5.07 -1.10 -1.60
N VAL A 126 4.84 -2.13 -0.77
CA VAL A 126 5.37 -3.49 -1.01
C VAL A 126 6.88 -3.45 -1.36
N LYS A 127 7.64 -2.60 -0.66
CA LYS A 127 9.09 -2.35 -0.84
C LYS A 127 9.47 -1.59 -2.12
N GLU A 128 8.52 -1.23 -2.98
CA GLU A 128 8.77 -0.33 -4.10
C GLU A 128 8.64 1.13 -3.64
N PRO A 129 9.55 2.04 -4.03
CA PRO A 129 9.45 3.45 -3.69
C PRO A 129 8.34 4.13 -4.49
N ILE A 130 7.61 5.05 -3.84
CA ILE A 130 6.74 5.99 -4.53
C ILE A 130 7.59 7.16 -4.99
N LEU A 131 7.68 7.37 -6.31
CA LEU A 131 8.33 8.56 -6.85
C LEU A 131 7.37 9.74 -6.78
N VAL A 132 7.87 10.88 -6.31
CA VAL A 132 7.07 12.11 -6.17
C VAL A 132 7.62 13.18 -7.10
N TYR A 133 6.76 13.78 -7.90
CA TYR A 133 7.11 14.94 -8.72
C TYR A 133 6.17 16.10 -8.44
N TYR A 134 6.77 17.28 -8.37
CA TYR A 134 6.04 18.54 -8.35
C TYR A 134 6.08 19.15 -9.75
N ARG A 135 4.91 19.57 -10.24
CA ARG A 135 4.76 20.29 -11.50
C ARG A 135 3.82 21.47 -11.33
N GLU A 136 4.07 22.52 -12.09
CA GLU A 136 3.11 23.61 -12.27
C GLU A 136 2.62 23.63 -13.71
N GLU A 137 1.31 23.56 -13.89
CA GLU A 137 0.66 23.58 -15.20
C GLU A 137 -0.45 24.63 -15.19
N HIS A 138 -0.40 25.61 -16.09
CA HIS A 138 -1.43 26.65 -16.19
C HIS A 138 -1.77 27.36 -14.85
N LYS A 139 -0.75 27.63 -14.02
CA LYS A 139 -0.90 28.19 -12.64
C LYS A 139 -1.58 27.26 -11.64
N GLN A 140 -1.68 25.97 -11.95
CA GLN A 140 -2.13 24.93 -11.05
C GLN A 140 -0.92 24.17 -10.53
N THR A 141 -0.89 23.96 -9.22
CA THR A 141 0.13 23.14 -8.57
C THR A 141 -0.33 21.68 -8.57
N ILE A 142 0.48 20.81 -9.18
CA ILE A 142 0.20 19.37 -9.33
C ILE A 142 1.30 18.56 -8.64
N CYS A 143 0.87 17.57 -7.86
CA CYS A 143 1.73 16.55 -7.26
C CYS A 143 1.44 15.21 -7.93
N ASP A 144 2.45 14.61 -8.55
CA ASP A 144 2.35 13.28 -9.13
C ASP A 144 3.04 12.27 -8.23
N TYR A 145 2.35 11.18 -7.94
CA TYR A 145 2.88 10.03 -7.19
C TYR A 145 2.85 8.81 -8.10
N LEU A 146 4.00 8.16 -8.27
CA LEU A 146 4.17 7.08 -9.25
C LEU A 146 4.74 5.83 -8.60
N VAL A 147 4.21 4.68 -9.00
CA VAL A 147 4.74 3.35 -8.68
C VAL A 147 4.59 2.45 -9.90
N GLY A 148 5.73 2.00 -10.46
CA GLY A 148 5.75 1.33 -11.76
C GLY A 148 5.16 2.23 -12.85
N ASP A 149 4.13 1.75 -13.53
CA ASP A 149 3.40 2.48 -14.58
C ASP A 149 2.17 3.24 -14.06
N ASN A 150 1.82 3.08 -12.79
CA ASN A 150 0.62 3.69 -12.19
C ASN A 150 0.93 5.09 -11.68
N ILE A 151 0.02 6.03 -11.93
CA ILE A 151 0.19 7.44 -11.53
C ILE A 151 -1.07 7.94 -10.86
N ILE A 152 -0.91 8.68 -9.77
CA ILE A 152 -1.94 9.58 -9.28
C ILE A 152 -1.46 11.02 -9.35
N SER A 153 -2.33 11.92 -9.78
CA SER A 153 -2.05 13.34 -9.91
C SER A 153 -3.01 14.13 -9.02
N TYR A 154 -2.47 14.79 -8.00
CA TYR A 154 -3.22 15.66 -7.10
C TYR A 154 -3.04 17.12 -7.49
N ASN A 155 -4.15 17.80 -7.75
CA ASN A 155 -4.17 19.25 -7.99
C ASN A 155 -4.44 20.01 -6.69
N ALA A 156 -3.41 20.63 -6.14
CA ALA A 156 -3.51 21.34 -4.87
C ALA A 156 -4.30 22.67 -4.94
N SER A 157 -4.67 23.10 -6.15
CA SER A 157 -5.52 24.30 -6.35
C SER A 157 -7.00 23.94 -6.35
N SER A 158 -7.38 22.78 -6.91
CA SER A 158 -8.78 22.36 -7.09
C SER A 158 -9.20 21.16 -6.23
N GLY A 159 -8.28 20.51 -5.54
CA GLY A 159 -8.54 19.26 -4.82
C GLY A 159 -8.73 18.04 -5.72
N PHE A 160 -8.68 18.21 -7.04
CA PHE A 160 -8.95 17.14 -7.98
C PHE A 160 -7.83 16.10 -7.97
N ILE A 161 -8.22 14.82 -8.00
CA ILE A 161 -7.30 13.69 -8.06
C ILE A 161 -7.61 12.87 -9.31
N GLU A 162 -6.66 12.83 -10.22
CA GLU A 162 -6.67 11.95 -11.40
C GLU A 162 -5.84 10.70 -11.11
N GLN A 163 -6.28 9.55 -11.63
CA GLN A 163 -5.52 8.30 -11.56
C GLN A 163 -5.41 7.73 -12.97
N LYS A 164 -4.19 7.37 -13.37
CA LYS A 164 -3.83 6.88 -14.70
C LYS A 164 -3.11 5.55 -14.59
#